data_AF-A0AAV1PAB1-F1
#
_entry.id   AF-A0AAV1PAB1-F1
#
_cell.length_a   1.000
_cell.length_b   1.000
_cell.length_c   1.000
_cell.angle_alpha   90.00
_cell.angle_beta   90.00
_cell.angle_gamma   90.00
#
_symmetry.space_group_name_H-M   'P 1'
#
loop_
_entity.id
_entity.type
_entity.pdbx_description
1 polymer ?
#
loop_
_entity_poly.entity_id
_entity_poly.type
_entity_poly.pdbx_seq_one_letter_code
_entity_poly.pdbx_strand_id
1 'polypeptide(L)'
;MCSPSFSLYWNPALLDQLERLSTLILDCNNYTSHVKFPYMPSVTTVCINKNKINNLPVFVEEIRRKFPNIKILSMMNNEAAPSYFNGGSLTQYKDYRQYVISQLPGLEILDDTEVPDKERVQARKTYRLQQSTHGSRKRKEDSSKKHTHMQKKSSTIIRQ
;
A
#
# COMPACT_ATOMS: atom_id res chain seq x y z
N MET A 1 -25.34 4.15 -25.84
CA MET A 1 -25.75 5.50 -25.41
C MET A 1 -24.94 5.84 -24.18
N CYS A 2 -23.87 6.62 -24.36
CA CYS A 2 -23.04 7.09 -23.26
C CYS A 2 -23.81 8.23 -22.59
N SER A 3 -24.13 8.08 -21.30
CA SER A 3 -24.71 9.15 -20.49
C SER A 3 -23.81 10.40 -20.53
N PRO A 4 -24.41 11.61 -20.51
CA PRO A 4 -23.70 12.83 -20.81
C PRO A 4 -22.62 13.08 -19.77
N SER A 5 -21.44 13.38 -20.31
CA SER A 5 -20.21 13.77 -19.64
C SER A 5 -20.47 14.82 -18.56
N PHE A 6 -20.51 14.41 -17.29
CA PHE A 6 -20.31 15.32 -16.15
C PHE A 6 -18.82 15.71 -16.08
N SER A 7 -18.34 16.43 -17.09
CA SER A 7 -17.07 17.17 -17.05
C SER A 7 -17.33 18.53 -16.39
N LEU A 8 -17.49 18.50 -15.07
CA LEU A 8 -17.28 19.69 -14.25
C LEU A 8 -16.49 19.23 -13.03
N TYR A 9 -15.23 19.66 -12.95
CA TYR A 9 -14.29 19.50 -11.85
C TYR A 9 -14.92 18.99 -10.55
N TRP A 10 -14.88 17.67 -10.32
CA TRP A 10 -15.20 17.08 -9.03
C TRP A 10 -14.07 17.45 -8.07
N ASN A 11 -14.23 18.57 -7.36
CA ASN A 11 -13.40 18.84 -6.20
C ASN A 11 -13.75 17.78 -5.15
N PRO A 12 -12.83 16.87 -4.78
CA PRO A 12 -13.10 15.85 -3.78
C PRO A 12 -13.56 16.44 -2.45
N ALA A 13 -13.22 17.71 -2.15
CA ALA A 13 -13.65 18.40 -0.95
C ALA A 13 -15.19 18.51 -0.80
N LEU A 14 -15.96 18.45 -1.89
CA LEU A 14 -17.43 18.47 -1.82
C LEU A 14 -18.02 17.12 -1.38
N LEU A 15 -17.23 16.05 -1.41
CA LEU A 15 -17.67 14.71 -0.99
C LEU A 15 -17.80 14.59 0.53
N ASP A 16 -17.13 15.46 1.29
CA ASP A 16 -17.18 15.49 2.76
C ASP A 16 -18.60 15.76 3.31
N GLN A 17 -19.47 16.37 2.49
CA GLN A 17 -20.85 16.71 2.87
C GLN A 17 -21.84 15.55 2.68
N LEU A 18 -21.41 14.41 2.12
CA LEU A 18 -22.28 13.30 1.76
C LEU A 18 -22.15 12.15 2.77
N GLU A 19 -22.69 12.33 3.98
CA GLU A 19 -22.56 11.38 5.12
C GLU A 19 -23.09 9.96 4.83
N ARG A 20 -23.94 9.80 3.81
CA ARG A 20 -24.53 8.51 3.41
C ARG A 20 -23.93 7.92 2.14
N LEU A 21 -22.91 8.55 1.56
CA LEU A 21 -22.32 8.06 0.33
C LEU A 21 -21.48 6.81 0.61
N SER A 22 -21.91 5.67 0.05
CA SER A 22 -21.23 4.38 0.18
C SER A 22 -20.34 4.04 -1.02
N THR A 23 -20.70 4.55 -2.20
CA THR A 23 -20.10 4.16 -3.48
C THR A 23 -19.60 5.40 -4.21
N LEU A 24 -18.33 5.38 -4.59
CA LEU A 24 -17.66 6.46 -5.29
C LEU A 24 -17.12 5.93 -6.63
N ILE A 25 -17.66 6.46 -7.73
CA ILE A 25 -17.25 6.09 -9.10
C ILE A 25 -16.48 7.27 -9.71
N LEU A 26 -15.22 7.04 -10.04
CA LEU A 26 -14.23 8.03 -10.50
C LEU A 26 -13.58 7.60 -11.83
N ASP A 27 -14.20 6.68 -12.54
CA ASP A 27 -13.68 6.08 -13.76
C ASP A 27 -13.45 7.12 -14.87
N CYS A 28 -12.48 6.84 -15.76
CA CYS A 28 -12.19 7.62 -16.97
C CYS A 28 -11.89 9.10 -16.71
N ASN A 29 -11.27 9.41 -15.57
CA ASN A 29 -10.79 10.74 -15.24
C ASN A 29 -9.25 10.84 -15.46
N ASN A 30 -8.66 11.95 -15.03
CA ASN A 30 -7.22 12.19 -15.10
C ASN A 30 -6.55 12.18 -13.71
N TYR A 31 -7.12 11.47 -12.74
CA TYR A 31 -6.53 11.41 -11.39
C TYR A 31 -5.15 10.76 -11.43
N THR A 32 -4.20 11.38 -10.74
CA THR A 32 -2.86 10.84 -10.55
C THR A 32 -2.75 10.19 -9.18
N SER A 33 -1.61 9.54 -8.93
CA SER A 33 -1.29 8.92 -7.63
C SER A 33 -1.36 9.88 -6.45
N HIS A 34 -1.30 11.20 -6.68
CA HIS A 34 -1.32 12.25 -5.65
C HIS A 34 -2.70 12.89 -5.44
N VAL A 35 -3.77 12.32 -6.00
CA VAL A 35 -5.14 12.75 -5.70
C VAL A 35 -5.36 12.84 -4.19
N LYS A 36 -6.13 13.85 -3.76
CA LYS A 36 -6.43 14.11 -2.35
C LYS A 36 -7.91 13.91 -2.09
N PHE A 37 -8.25 13.00 -1.20
CA PHE A 37 -9.63 12.77 -0.78
C PHE A 37 -9.88 13.38 0.62
N PRO A 38 -11.09 13.87 0.90
CA PRO A 38 -11.51 14.11 2.29
C PRO A 38 -11.60 12.78 3.04
N TYR A 39 -11.75 12.84 4.37
CA TYR A 39 -11.95 11.63 5.16
C TYR A 39 -13.39 11.16 5.03
N MET A 40 -13.59 9.97 4.47
CA MET A 40 -14.91 9.48 4.07
C MET A 40 -15.16 8.07 4.62
N PRO A 41 -15.50 7.95 5.91
CA PRO A 41 -15.68 6.65 6.56
C PRO A 41 -16.93 5.90 6.08
N SER A 42 -17.90 6.58 5.46
CA SER A 42 -19.12 5.96 4.92
C SER A 42 -18.85 5.20 3.61
N VAL A 43 -17.78 5.53 2.89
CA VAL A 43 -17.48 4.94 1.58
C VAL A 43 -16.88 3.55 1.76
N THR A 44 -17.54 2.57 1.15
CA THR A 44 -17.14 1.17 1.14
C THR A 44 -16.69 0.71 -0.25
N THR A 45 -17.10 1.42 -1.31
CA THR A 45 -16.83 1.03 -2.70
C THR A 45 -16.20 2.19 -3.46
N VAL A 46 -15.02 1.96 -4.05
CA VAL A 46 -14.34 2.92 -4.92
C VAL A 46 -14.00 2.28 -6.25
N CYS A 47 -14.50 2.86 -7.34
CA CYS A 47 -14.05 2.54 -8.69
C CYS A 47 -13.29 3.73 -9.24
N ILE A 48 -12.04 3.52 -9.68
CA ILE A 48 -11.17 4.56 -10.24
C ILE A 48 -10.47 4.07 -11.49
N ASN A 49 -11.20 3.35 -12.33
CA ASN A 49 -10.67 2.71 -13.53
C ASN A 49 -10.22 3.74 -14.56
N LYS A 50 -9.24 3.39 -15.41
CA LYS A 50 -8.79 4.21 -16.53
C LYS A 50 -8.40 5.65 -16.12
N ASN A 51 -7.64 5.79 -15.05
CA ASN A 51 -7.04 7.04 -14.60
C ASN A 51 -5.52 7.04 -14.87
N LYS A 52 -4.79 8.05 -14.37
CA LYS A 52 -3.34 8.23 -14.53
C LYS A 52 -2.57 7.87 -13.26
N ILE A 53 -3.03 6.86 -12.53
CA ILE A 53 -2.36 6.38 -11.33
C ILE A 53 -1.18 5.49 -11.77
N ASN A 54 0.03 5.88 -11.38
CA ASN A 54 1.29 5.23 -11.76
C ASN A 54 2.18 4.86 -10.56
N ASN A 55 1.84 5.33 -9.36
CA ASN A 55 2.54 5.04 -8.12
C ASN A 55 1.57 4.39 -7.12
N LEU A 56 1.59 3.05 -7.11
CA LEU A 56 0.68 2.24 -6.32
C LEU A 56 0.81 2.50 -4.81
N PRO A 57 2.01 2.50 -4.18
CA PRO A 57 2.13 2.77 -2.75
C PRO A 57 1.53 4.10 -2.30
N VAL A 58 1.76 5.18 -3.06
CA VAL A 58 1.23 6.50 -2.70
C VAL A 58 -0.29 6.52 -2.76
N PHE A 59 -0.87 5.95 -3.81
CA PHE A 59 -2.32 5.91 -3.98
C PHE A 59 -3.00 5.02 -2.94
N VAL A 60 -2.48 3.81 -2.71
CA VAL A 60 -3.04 2.87 -1.73
C VAL A 60 -2.99 3.43 -0.31
N GLU A 61 -1.93 4.16 0.05
CA GLU A 61 -1.85 4.85 1.34
C GLU A 61 -2.92 5.95 1.47
N GLU A 62 -3.19 6.72 0.40
CA GLU A 62 -4.29 7.69 0.40
C GLU A 62 -5.64 6.97 0.60
N ILE A 63 -5.90 5.87 -0.13
CA ILE A 63 -7.12 5.07 0.03
C ILE A 63 -7.26 4.57 1.47
N ARG A 64 -6.21 3.97 2.03
CA ARG A 64 -6.20 3.40 3.39
C ARG A 64 -6.54 4.45 4.45
N ARG A 65 -6.03 5.68 4.29
CA ARG A 65 -6.24 6.76 5.26
C ARG A 65 -7.62 7.42 5.12
N LYS A 66 -8.14 7.51 3.90
CA LYS A 66 -9.35 8.30 3.61
C LYS A 66 -10.62 7.45 3.58
N PHE A 67 -10.52 6.16 3.27
CA PHE A 67 -11.63 5.22 3.20
C PHE A 67 -11.38 4.04 4.17
N PRO A 68 -11.44 4.27 5.49
CA PRO A 68 -11.08 3.25 6.48
C PRO A 68 -11.96 1.99 6.43
N ASN A 69 -13.19 2.11 5.90
CA ASN A 69 -14.16 1.02 5.81
C ASN A 69 -14.27 0.44 4.38
N ILE A 70 -13.28 0.67 3.52
CA ILE A 70 -13.29 0.19 2.13
C ILE A 70 -13.39 -1.35 2.06
N LYS A 71 -14.32 -1.82 1.22
CA LYS A 71 -14.62 -3.22 0.94
C LYS A 71 -14.38 -3.57 -0.52
N ILE A 72 -14.64 -2.65 -1.44
CA ILE A 72 -14.51 -2.90 -2.87
C ILE A 72 -13.63 -1.80 -3.48
N LEU A 73 -12.60 -2.22 -4.20
CA LEU A 73 -11.70 -1.33 -4.93
C LEU A 73 -11.53 -1.84 -6.37
N SER A 74 -11.69 -0.96 -7.34
CA SER A 74 -11.41 -1.24 -8.75
C SER A 74 -10.46 -0.17 -9.29
N MET A 75 -9.28 -0.59 -9.76
CA MET A 75 -8.22 0.25 -10.31
C MET A 75 -7.84 -0.18 -11.73
N MET A 76 -8.66 -0.97 -12.40
CA MET A 76 -8.39 -1.51 -13.73
C MET A 76 -7.97 -0.43 -14.73
N ASN A 77 -7.06 -0.79 -15.63
CA ASN A 77 -6.51 0.09 -16.66
C ASN A 77 -5.80 1.37 -16.12
N ASN A 78 -5.28 1.33 -14.89
CA ASN A 78 -4.26 2.28 -14.44
C ASN A 78 -2.85 1.69 -14.66
N GLU A 79 -1.83 2.51 -14.85
CA GLU A 79 -0.43 2.06 -14.98
C GLU A 79 0.05 1.33 -13.71
N ALA A 80 -0.38 1.81 -12.55
CA ALA A 80 -0.13 1.21 -11.25
C ALA A 80 -0.86 -0.14 -11.00
N ALA A 81 -1.81 -0.51 -11.87
CA ALA A 81 -2.61 -1.73 -11.79
C ALA A 81 -2.38 -2.58 -13.05
N PRO A 82 -1.21 -3.21 -13.19
CA PRO A 82 -0.88 -4.02 -14.36
C PRO A 82 -1.83 -5.22 -14.47
N SER A 83 -2.36 -5.43 -15.67
CA SER A 83 -3.26 -6.52 -16.02
C SER A 83 -3.10 -6.86 -17.51
N TYR A 84 -3.68 -7.96 -17.96
CA TYR A 84 -3.69 -8.31 -19.38
C TYR A 84 -4.29 -7.20 -20.27
N PHE A 85 -5.19 -6.36 -19.72
CA PHE A 85 -5.83 -5.26 -20.45
C PHE A 85 -4.90 -4.08 -20.77
N ASN A 86 -3.79 -3.91 -20.04
CA ASN A 86 -2.83 -2.82 -20.25
C ASN A 86 -1.40 -3.32 -20.51
N GLY A 87 -1.25 -4.58 -20.95
CA GLY A 87 0.05 -5.17 -21.30
C GLY A 87 0.86 -5.71 -20.11
N GLY A 88 0.25 -5.79 -18.92
CA GLY A 88 0.86 -6.42 -17.75
C GLY A 88 0.88 -7.94 -17.85
N SER A 89 1.95 -8.54 -17.32
CA SER A 89 2.06 -9.99 -17.15
C SER A 89 1.26 -10.50 -15.94
N LEU A 90 0.96 -11.81 -15.91
CA LEU A 90 0.33 -12.46 -14.76
C LEU A 90 1.09 -12.23 -13.45
N THR A 91 2.43 -12.27 -13.52
CA THR A 91 3.29 -12.07 -12.36
C THR A 91 3.16 -10.66 -11.81
N GLN A 92 3.15 -9.64 -12.68
CA GLN A 92 2.93 -8.26 -12.28
C GLN A 92 1.54 -8.05 -11.67
N TYR A 93 0.49 -8.62 -12.29
CA TYR A 93 -0.86 -8.57 -11.72
C TYR A 93 -0.92 -9.21 -10.33
N LYS A 94 -0.32 -10.39 -10.16
CA LYS A 94 -0.26 -11.06 -8.85
C LYS A 94 0.48 -10.22 -7.81
N ASP A 95 1.60 -9.60 -8.19
CA ASP A 95 2.38 -8.77 -7.28
C ASP A 95 1.59 -7.53 -6.82
N TYR A 96 0.99 -6.81 -7.78
CA TYR A 96 0.05 -5.71 -7.52
C TYR A 96 -1.08 -6.13 -6.58
N ARG A 97 -1.76 -7.25 -6.88
CA ARG A 97 -2.90 -7.75 -6.10
C ARG A 97 -2.49 -8.07 -4.66
N GLN A 98 -1.39 -8.81 -4.49
CA GLN A 98 -0.86 -9.15 -3.17
C GLN A 98 -0.45 -7.90 -2.38
N TYR A 99 0.14 -6.90 -3.04
CA TYR A 99 0.48 -5.63 -2.40
C TYR A 99 -0.77 -4.94 -1.87
N VAL A 100 -1.79 -4.68 -2.71
CA VAL A 100 -3.01 -3.98 -2.32
C VAL A 100 -3.72 -4.68 -1.16
N ILE A 101 -3.86 -6.01 -1.23
CA ILE A 101 -4.48 -6.81 -0.17
C ILE A 101 -3.71 -6.70 1.14
N SER A 102 -2.37 -6.64 1.09
CA SER A 102 -1.54 -6.49 2.29
C SER A 102 -1.73 -5.14 2.99
N GLN A 103 -2.03 -4.08 2.23
CA GLN A 103 -2.22 -2.72 2.74
C GLN A 103 -3.66 -2.42 3.17
N LEU A 104 -4.64 -3.08 2.55
CA LEU A 104 -6.08 -2.89 2.81
C LEU A 104 -6.70 -4.15 3.41
N PRO A 105 -6.50 -4.43 4.72
CA PRO A 105 -6.87 -5.69 5.33
C PRO A 105 -8.37 -6.00 5.33
N GLY A 106 -9.23 -4.96 5.23
CA GLY A 106 -10.69 -5.08 5.19
C GLY A 106 -11.29 -5.21 3.79
N LEU A 107 -10.46 -5.20 2.73
CA LEU A 107 -10.90 -5.25 1.33
C LEU A 107 -11.44 -6.62 0.98
N GLU A 108 -12.66 -6.71 0.47
CA GLU A 108 -13.37 -7.94 0.12
C GLU A 108 -13.28 -8.26 -1.38
N ILE A 109 -13.29 -7.24 -2.23
CA ILE A 109 -13.22 -7.39 -3.69
C ILE A 109 -12.18 -6.40 -4.26
N LEU A 110 -11.30 -6.91 -5.12
CA LEU A 110 -10.31 -6.12 -5.86
C LEU A 110 -10.39 -6.45 -7.35
N ASP A 111 -10.61 -5.43 -8.17
CA ASP A 111 -10.77 -5.54 -9.63
C ASP A 111 -11.73 -6.67 -10.01
N ASP A 112 -12.96 -6.57 -9.48
CA ASP A 112 -14.07 -7.51 -9.68
C ASP A 112 -13.78 -8.96 -9.25
N THR A 113 -12.71 -9.18 -8.49
CA THR A 113 -12.30 -10.51 -8.01
C THR A 113 -12.28 -10.53 -6.48
N GLU A 114 -13.01 -11.46 -5.88
CA GLU A 114 -13.03 -11.66 -4.42
C GLU A 114 -11.64 -11.93 -3.84
N VAL A 115 -11.42 -11.45 -2.61
CA VAL A 115 -10.20 -11.64 -1.83
C VAL A 115 -10.42 -12.75 -0.80
N PRO A 116 -10.06 -14.00 -1.09
CA PRO A 116 -10.23 -15.11 -0.16
C PRO A 116 -9.21 -15.05 0.98
N ASP A 117 -9.53 -15.64 2.13
CA ASP A 117 -8.68 -15.57 3.33
C ASP A 117 -7.28 -16.16 3.13
N LYS A 118 -7.16 -17.24 2.33
CA LYS A 118 -5.86 -17.80 1.95
C LYS A 118 -4.95 -16.77 1.28
N GLU A 119 -5.54 -15.90 0.46
CA GLU A 119 -4.83 -14.85 -0.26
C GLU A 119 -4.42 -13.74 0.71
N ARG A 120 -5.29 -13.37 1.67
CA ARG A 120 -4.96 -12.39 2.73
C ARG A 120 -3.76 -12.84 3.55
N VAL A 121 -3.73 -14.10 3.95
CA VAL A 121 -2.62 -14.67 4.74
C VAL A 121 -1.32 -14.63 3.95
N GLN A 122 -1.37 -14.97 2.65
CA GLN A 122 -0.21 -14.92 1.78
C GLN A 122 0.31 -13.48 1.61
N ALA A 123 -0.57 -12.54 1.28
CA ALA A 123 -0.23 -11.14 1.07
C ALA A 123 0.44 -10.52 2.31
N ARG A 124 -0.11 -10.79 3.49
CA ARG A 124 0.48 -10.37 4.77
C ARG A 124 1.87 -10.96 4.97
N LYS A 125 2.10 -12.24 4.66
CA LYS A 125 3.43 -12.85 4.81
C LYS A 125 4.46 -12.22 3.87
N THR A 126 4.10 -12.05 2.60
CA THR A 126 4.99 -11.49 1.56
C THR A 126 5.42 -10.07 1.89
N TYR A 127 4.48 -9.21 2.30
CA TYR A 127 4.71 -7.77 2.41
C TYR A 127 4.96 -7.26 3.84
N ARG A 128 4.74 -8.06 4.88
CA ARG A 128 5.10 -7.70 6.27
C ARG A 128 6.62 -7.61 6.49
N LEU A 129 7.42 -8.31 5.69
CA LEU A 129 8.89 -8.24 5.75
C LEU A 129 9.47 -6.92 5.19
N GLN A 130 8.69 -6.14 4.43
CA GLN A 130 9.19 -4.89 3.84
C GLN A 130 9.05 -3.68 4.76
N GLN A 131 8.21 -3.75 5.82
CA GLN A 131 8.04 -2.65 6.78
C GLN A 131 9.13 -2.59 7.87
N SER A 132 9.85 -3.70 8.11
CA SER A 132 10.88 -3.76 9.18
C SER A 132 12.25 -3.22 8.78
N THR A 133 12.48 -2.85 7.52
CA THR A 133 13.81 -2.44 7.02
C THR A 133 14.12 -0.95 7.18
N HIS A 134 13.14 -0.11 7.54
CA HIS A 134 13.31 1.35 7.63
C HIS A 134 13.34 1.90 9.06
N GLY A 135 13.51 1.05 10.08
CA GLY A 135 13.48 1.49 11.46
C GLY A 135 14.32 0.63 12.41
N SER A 136 15.64 0.57 12.24
CA SER A 136 16.59 0.24 13.34
C SER A 136 18.06 0.37 12.93
N ARG A 137 18.59 1.60 12.92
CA ARG A 137 20.01 1.86 13.26
C ARG A 137 20.08 3.15 14.07
N LYS A 138 19.65 3.09 15.33
CA LYS A 138 19.95 4.14 16.31
C LYS A 138 20.31 3.52 17.66
N ARG A 139 21.61 3.60 17.95
CA ARG A 139 22.27 3.70 19.26
C ARG A 139 22.17 2.51 20.24
N LYS A 140 23.29 1.82 20.40
CA LYS A 140 23.84 1.48 21.72
C LYS A 140 25.36 1.70 21.69
N GLU A 141 25.76 2.90 22.09
CA GLU A 141 27.08 3.23 22.61
C GLU A 141 26.84 3.83 24.01
N ASP A 142 27.83 3.71 24.88
CA ASP A 142 27.84 3.79 26.35
C ASP A 142 27.37 2.53 27.11
N SER A 143 28.07 2.03 28.13
CA SER A 143 29.23 2.53 28.87
C SER A 143 29.73 1.42 29.79
N SER A 144 31.01 1.05 29.76
CA SER A 144 31.68 0.30 30.85
C SER A 144 33.20 0.51 30.80
N LYS A 145 33.65 1.64 31.34
CA LYS A 145 34.96 1.76 32.01
C LYS A 145 34.69 1.34 33.47
N LYS A 146 35.50 0.57 34.22
CA LYS A 146 36.96 0.66 34.41
C LYS A 146 37.39 -0.39 35.48
N HIS A 147 38.72 -0.63 35.56
CA HIS A 147 39.50 -1.32 36.63
C HIS A 147 39.50 -2.87 36.59
N THR A 148 40.63 -3.59 36.59
CA THR A 148 41.88 -3.41 37.35
C THR A 148 43.17 -3.98 36.69
N HIS A 149 44.26 -3.33 37.08
CA HIS A 149 45.72 -3.54 37.03
C HIS A 149 46.35 -4.96 36.99
N MET A 150 47.43 -5.05 36.18
CA MET A 150 48.80 -5.55 36.46
C MET A 150 49.21 -7.05 36.41
N GLN A 151 50.29 -7.26 35.62
CA GLN A 151 51.40 -8.24 35.74
C GLN A 151 51.07 -9.73 35.44
N LYS A 152 51.89 -10.58 34.80
CA LYS A 152 53.32 -10.60 34.41
C LYS A 152 53.56 -11.79 33.44
N LYS A 153 54.51 -11.61 32.51
CA LYS A 153 55.54 -12.53 31.95
C LYS A 153 55.20 -13.89 31.28
N SER A 154 55.83 -14.08 30.09
CA SER A 154 56.54 -15.25 29.48
C SER A 154 55.98 -16.68 29.68
N SER A 155 56.03 -17.62 28.73
CA SER A 155 57.04 -17.92 27.69
C SER A 155 56.57 -19.05 26.75
N THR A 156 57.08 -19.04 25.52
CA THR A 156 57.57 -20.17 24.68
C THR A 156 56.65 -21.33 24.31
N ILE A 157 56.31 -21.44 23.01
CA ILE A 157 56.16 -22.73 22.30
C ILE A 157 56.76 -22.59 20.89
N ILE A 158 57.91 -23.24 20.65
CA ILE A 158 58.40 -23.59 19.30
C ILE A 158 58.52 -25.12 19.25
N ARG A 159 58.23 -25.61 18.05
CA ARG A 159 57.77 -26.94 17.64
C ARG A 159 58.87 -28.00 17.66
N GLN A 160 58.44 -29.28 17.70
CA GLN A 160 59.20 -30.41 17.18
C GLN A 160 59.24 -30.37 15.65
#